data_AF-A0A942HXX9-F1
#
_entry.id   AF-A0A942HXX9-F1
#
_cell.length_a   1.000
_cell.length_b   1.000
_cell.length_c   1.000
_cell.angle_alpha   90.00
_cell.angle_beta   90.00
_cell.angle_gamma   90.00
#
_symmetry.space_group_name_H-M   'P 1'
#
loop_
_entity.id
_entity.type
_entity.pdbx_description
1 polymer ?
#
loop_
_entity_poly.entity_id
_entity_poly.type
_entity_poly.pdbx_seq_one_letter_code
_entity_poly.pdbx_strand_id
1 'polypeptide(L)'
;MPRKFIYKRATDLIAPTIDLESVIEFNVEDHEHKHDHKWIMADLEGSMRTGCIKAANQSKKSRSAMLVYRGQVVGCMYSSNVLPDTRPTEESLQSTFADLAVPNTAVMMYDLPENITLAISALFRGYPVQRSDNYDAVAYFNYIYEWFDSQKSTACIIITAPSDSSTCLAYVYKGQFCGAFCVEDQQFKTDKDFVHELLRRDPAAHIEATALPRE
;
A
#
# COMPACT_ATOMS: atom_id res chain seq x y z
N MET A 1 2.50 0.90 31.93
CA MET A 1 2.98 0.17 30.74
C MET A 1 3.74 1.16 29.85
N PRO A 2 4.97 0.85 29.39
CA PRO A 2 5.70 1.76 28.52
C PRO A 2 4.96 1.88 27.18
N ARG A 3 4.66 3.12 26.76
CA ARG A 3 4.11 3.41 25.42
C ARG A 3 5.15 2.99 24.38
N LYS A 4 4.89 1.90 23.67
CA LYS A 4 5.67 1.51 22.50
C LYS A 4 5.27 2.47 21.39
N PHE A 5 6.10 3.48 21.14
CA PHE A 5 5.93 4.35 19.98
C PHE A 5 6.20 3.52 18.72
N ILE A 6 5.15 3.03 18.07
CA ILE A 6 5.24 2.44 16.74
C ILE A 6 5.19 3.62 15.78
N TYR A 7 6.36 4.05 15.29
CA TYR A 7 6.41 5.03 14.21
C TYR A 7 5.84 4.39 12.94
N LYS A 8 4.64 4.79 12.55
CA LYS A 8 4.03 4.44 11.27
C LYS A 8 4.89 5.03 10.15
N ARG A 9 5.38 4.19 9.25
CA ARG A 9 6.08 4.66 8.05
C ARG A 9 5.09 4.62 6.89
N ALA A 10 5.12 5.64 6.04
CA ALA A 10 4.27 5.68 4.85
C ALA A 10 4.47 4.41 3.99
N THR A 11 5.71 3.93 3.87
CA THR A 11 6.05 2.71 3.11
C THR A 11 5.40 1.42 3.63
N ASP A 12 4.94 1.41 4.88
CA ASP A 12 4.35 0.23 5.52
C ASP A 12 2.85 0.10 5.19
N LEU A 13 2.26 1.07 4.47
CA LEU A 13 0.88 1.00 3.98
C LEU A 13 0.68 -0.01 2.83
N ILE A 14 1.75 -0.46 2.16
CA ILE A 14 1.64 -1.52 1.16
C ILE A 14 1.80 -2.87 1.85
N ALA A 15 0.79 -3.71 1.67
CA ALA A 15 0.72 -5.06 2.21
C ALA A 15 2.02 -5.85 1.92
N PRO A 16 2.51 -6.66 2.88
CA PRO A 16 3.62 -7.54 2.64
C PRO A 16 3.24 -8.60 1.59
N THR A 17 4.26 -9.33 1.11
CA THR A 17 3.99 -10.44 0.21
C THR A 17 3.06 -11.47 0.87
N ILE A 18 2.16 -12.02 0.06
CA ILE A 18 1.36 -13.20 0.41
C ILE A 18 2.09 -14.47 -0.03
N ASP A 19 2.98 -14.34 -1.02
CA ASP A 19 3.77 -15.43 -1.59
C ASP A 19 5.27 -15.19 -1.34
N LEU A 20 5.82 -15.89 -0.35
CA LEU A 20 7.23 -15.75 0.03
C LEU A 20 8.19 -16.22 -1.08
N GLU A 21 7.75 -17.10 -1.99
CA GLU A 21 8.59 -17.58 -3.09
C GLU A 21 8.77 -16.51 -4.17
N SER A 22 7.87 -15.52 -4.23
CA SER A 22 7.98 -14.39 -5.17
C SER A 22 9.00 -13.32 -4.76
N VAL A 23 9.55 -13.42 -3.54
CA VAL A 23 10.44 -12.38 -2.99
C VAL A 23 11.82 -12.45 -3.63
N ILE A 24 12.24 -11.32 -4.19
CA ILE A 24 13.58 -11.12 -4.73
C ILE A 24 14.21 -9.96 -3.97
N GLU A 25 15.35 -10.23 -3.34
CA GLU A 25 16.14 -9.23 -2.60
C GLU A 25 17.53 -9.12 -3.21
N PHE A 26 17.99 -7.88 -3.40
CA PHE A 26 19.34 -7.59 -3.87
C PHE A 26 19.76 -6.17 -3.47
N ASN A 27 21.05 -5.90 -3.56
CA ASN A 27 21.59 -4.55 -3.46
C ASN A 27 21.95 -4.02 -4.85
N VAL A 28 21.63 -2.75 -5.11
CA VAL A 28 22.08 -2.07 -6.32
C VAL A 28 23.61 -2.07 -6.36
N GLU A 29 24.18 -2.48 -7.49
CA GLU A 29 25.63 -2.61 -7.73
C GLU A 29 26.37 -3.62 -6.85
N ASP A 30 25.70 -4.66 -6.34
CA ASP A 30 26.44 -5.80 -5.76
C ASP A 30 27.32 -6.46 -6.83
N HIS A 31 28.56 -6.79 -6.47
CA HIS A 31 29.71 -6.95 -7.38
C HIS A 31 29.60 -8.06 -8.44
N GLU A 32 28.57 -8.91 -8.38
CA GLU A 32 28.35 -10.04 -9.29
C GLU A 32 27.29 -9.76 -10.37
N HIS A 33 26.36 -8.84 -10.13
CA HIS A 33 25.27 -8.55 -11.06
C HIS A 33 25.03 -7.05 -11.12
N LYS A 34 25.23 -6.43 -12.29
CA LYS A 34 24.95 -5.00 -12.54
C LYS A 34 23.44 -4.72 -12.59
N HIS A 35 22.72 -5.02 -11.51
CA HIS A 35 21.33 -4.60 -11.32
C HIS A 35 21.33 -3.11 -11.01
N ASP A 36 21.28 -2.29 -12.05
CA ASP A 36 21.06 -0.86 -11.93
C ASP A 36 19.56 -0.53 -12.04
N HIS A 37 19.20 0.73 -11.80
CA HIS A 37 17.82 1.21 -11.97
C HIS A 37 17.23 0.91 -13.35
N LYS A 38 18.03 0.85 -14.42
CA LYS A 38 17.54 0.56 -15.79
C LYS A 38 17.17 -0.90 -15.94
N TRP A 39 17.99 -1.80 -15.40
CA TRP A 39 17.67 -3.22 -15.35
C TRP A 39 16.36 -3.46 -14.60
N ILE A 40 16.17 -2.80 -13.45
CA ILE A 40 14.92 -2.91 -12.68
C ILE A 40 13.73 -2.50 -13.56
N MET A 41 13.76 -1.32 -14.20
CA MET A 41 12.64 -0.89 -15.04
C MET A 41 12.40 -1.85 -16.22
N ALA A 42 13.47 -2.32 -16.86
CA ALA A 42 13.35 -3.27 -17.97
C ALA A 42 12.76 -4.62 -17.53
N ASP A 43 13.11 -5.11 -16.33
CA ASP A 43 12.52 -6.33 -15.75
C ASP A 43 11.02 -6.14 -15.50
N LEU A 44 10.62 -5.02 -14.88
CA LEU A 44 9.22 -4.75 -14.57
C LEU A 44 8.35 -4.69 -15.82
N GLU A 45 8.79 -3.95 -16.83
CA GLU A 45 8.07 -3.80 -18.10
C GLU A 45 8.08 -5.11 -18.90
N GLY A 46 9.25 -5.77 -19.00
CA GLY A 46 9.41 -6.99 -19.80
C GLY A 46 8.68 -8.21 -19.22
N SER A 47 8.63 -8.33 -17.89
CA SER A 47 7.93 -9.42 -17.20
C SER A 47 6.44 -9.13 -16.97
N MET A 48 5.96 -7.91 -17.27
CA MET A 48 4.62 -7.46 -16.94
C MET A 48 4.30 -7.65 -15.44
N ARG A 49 5.28 -7.38 -14.57
CA ARG A 49 5.17 -7.68 -13.14
C ARG A 49 4.01 -6.92 -12.50
N THR A 50 3.30 -7.60 -11.60
CA THR A 50 2.30 -6.99 -10.71
C THR A 50 2.71 -7.27 -9.27
N GLY A 51 2.93 -6.21 -8.49
CA GLY A 51 3.49 -6.37 -7.16
C GLY A 51 3.93 -5.07 -6.51
N CYS A 52 4.91 -5.18 -5.63
CA CYS A 52 5.51 -4.05 -4.96
C CYS A 52 7.03 -4.15 -4.96
N ILE A 53 7.66 -2.99 -5.04
CA ILE A 53 9.10 -2.81 -4.91
C ILE A 53 9.33 -1.90 -3.72
N LYS A 54 10.06 -2.37 -2.72
CA LYS A 54 10.54 -1.57 -1.60
C LYS A 54 12.02 -1.31 -1.79
N ALA A 55 12.43 -0.07 -1.60
CA ALA A 55 13.85 0.30 -1.60
C ALA A 55 14.22 1.00 -0.30
N ALA A 56 15.41 0.74 0.20
CA ALA A 56 15.95 1.38 1.39
C ALA A 56 17.41 1.77 1.16
N ASN A 57 17.71 3.05 1.36
CA ASN A 57 19.05 3.57 1.25
C ASN A 57 19.52 4.13 2.60
N GLN A 58 20.55 3.49 3.17
CA GLN A 58 21.06 3.86 4.49
C GLN A 58 21.85 5.18 4.46
N SER A 59 22.60 5.46 3.39
CA SER A 59 23.41 6.68 3.29
C SER A 59 22.54 7.94 3.17
N LYS A 60 21.44 7.84 2.41
CA LYS A 60 20.42 8.89 2.27
C LYS A 60 19.33 8.88 3.35
N LYS A 61 19.34 7.87 4.23
CA LYS A 61 18.31 7.66 5.28
C LYS A 61 16.90 7.72 4.69
N SER A 62 16.71 7.05 3.57
CA SER A 62 15.48 7.07 2.80
C SER A 62 14.92 5.67 2.59
N ARG A 63 13.60 5.63 2.41
CA ARG A 63 12.85 4.43 2.08
C ARG A 63 11.76 4.79 1.10
N SER A 64 11.51 3.90 0.15
CA SER A 64 10.41 4.02 -0.77
C SER A 64 9.68 2.71 -0.97
N ALA A 65 8.46 2.83 -1.46
CA ALA A 65 7.67 1.71 -1.92
C ALA A 65 6.95 2.12 -3.22
N MET A 66 7.12 1.32 -4.26
CA MET A 66 6.43 1.45 -5.55
C MET A 66 5.43 0.31 -5.68
N LEU A 67 4.22 0.64 -6.12
CA LEU A 67 3.19 -0.31 -6.48
C LEU A 67 3.18 -0.44 -8.00
N VAL A 68 3.33 -1.66 -8.50
CA VAL A 68 3.46 -1.95 -9.93
C VAL A 68 2.29 -2.83 -10.37
N TYR A 69 1.63 -2.44 -11.45
CA TYR A 69 0.58 -3.22 -12.09
C TYR A 69 0.93 -3.42 -13.55
N ARG A 70 1.13 -4.68 -13.96
CA ARG A 70 1.47 -5.06 -15.34
C ARG A 70 2.63 -4.25 -15.93
N GLY A 71 3.70 -4.14 -15.14
CA GLY A 71 4.91 -3.40 -15.49
C GLY A 71 4.82 -1.87 -15.35
N GLN A 72 3.66 -1.31 -15.02
CA GLN A 72 3.47 0.12 -14.84
C GLN A 72 3.43 0.51 -13.37
N VAL A 73 4.14 1.57 -12.99
CA VAL A 73 4.05 2.14 -11.64
C VAL A 73 2.72 2.87 -11.49
N VAL A 74 1.88 2.38 -10.58
CA VAL A 74 0.54 2.91 -10.30
C VAL A 74 0.43 3.62 -8.94
N GLY A 75 1.49 3.58 -8.15
CA GLY A 75 1.60 4.29 -6.88
C GLY A 75 3.04 4.33 -6.38
N CYS A 76 3.43 5.39 -5.70
CA CYS A 76 4.76 5.51 -5.12
C CYS A 76 4.72 6.33 -3.83
N MET A 77 5.37 5.82 -2.79
CA MET A 77 5.61 6.53 -1.55
C MET A 77 7.11 6.65 -1.33
N TYR A 78 7.53 7.83 -0.91
CA TYR A 78 8.91 8.10 -0.54
C TYR A 78 8.94 8.78 0.82
N SER A 79 9.91 8.38 1.66
CA SER A 79 10.14 8.98 2.96
C SER A 79 11.64 9.11 3.20
N SER A 80 12.07 10.22 3.80
CA SER A 80 13.45 10.42 4.22
C SER A 80 13.49 11.19 5.53
N ASN A 81 14.47 10.90 6.37
CA ASN A 81 14.67 11.67 7.61
C ASN A 81 15.02 13.15 7.33
N VAL A 82 15.49 13.45 6.12
CA VAL A 82 15.78 14.83 5.68
C VAL A 82 14.52 15.54 5.16
N LEU A 83 13.53 14.76 4.71
CA LEU A 83 12.31 15.23 4.06
C LEU A 83 11.13 14.46 4.65
N PRO A 84 10.62 14.91 5.82
CA PRO A 84 9.62 14.17 6.59
C PRO A 84 8.22 14.23 5.97
N ASP A 85 7.96 15.22 5.10
CA ASP A 85 6.64 15.44 4.52
C ASP A 85 6.34 14.42 3.41
N THR A 86 5.10 13.95 3.37
CA THR A 86 4.58 13.11 2.29
C THR A 86 4.55 13.88 0.98
N ARG A 87 5.12 13.30 -0.07
CA ARG A 87 5.19 13.90 -1.40
C ARG A 87 4.15 13.32 -2.36
N PRO A 88 3.74 14.08 -3.39
CA PRO A 88 2.99 13.52 -4.51
C PRO A 88 3.67 12.28 -5.11
N THR A 89 2.88 11.41 -5.75
CA THR A 89 3.38 10.16 -6.34
C THR A 89 4.52 10.40 -7.33
N GLU A 90 4.41 11.42 -8.18
CA GLU A 90 5.42 11.74 -9.20
C GLU A 90 6.76 12.17 -8.59
N GLU A 91 6.74 13.04 -7.58
CA GLU A 91 7.95 13.46 -6.86
C GLU A 91 8.56 12.31 -6.05
N SER A 92 7.71 11.45 -5.47
CA SER A 92 8.14 10.25 -4.77
C SER A 92 8.83 9.27 -5.72
N LEU A 93 8.34 9.16 -6.96
CA LEU A 93 8.93 8.31 -7.99
C LEU A 93 10.30 8.83 -8.42
N GLN A 94 10.43 10.13 -8.69
CA GLN A 94 11.72 10.75 -9.02
C GLN A 94 12.75 10.53 -7.90
N SER A 95 12.34 10.71 -6.65
CA SER A 95 13.20 10.49 -5.48
C SER A 95 13.62 9.02 -5.36
N THR A 96 12.68 8.09 -5.63
CA THR A 96 12.96 6.65 -5.62
C THR A 96 13.96 6.25 -6.70
N PHE A 97 13.81 6.75 -7.93
CA PHE A 97 14.78 6.48 -9.00
C PHE A 97 16.17 7.03 -8.70
N ALA A 98 16.23 8.22 -8.09
CA ALA A 98 17.50 8.79 -7.65
C ALA A 98 18.18 7.94 -6.56
N ASP A 99 17.44 7.17 -5.78
CA ASP A 99 17.98 6.24 -4.77
C ASP A 99 18.37 4.90 -5.37
N LEU A 100 17.60 4.38 -6.34
CA LEU A 100 17.94 3.17 -7.09
C LEU A 100 19.17 3.35 -8.00
N ALA A 101 19.64 4.57 -8.20
CA ALA A 101 20.92 4.87 -8.86
C ALA A 101 22.11 4.91 -7.87
N VAL A 102 21.88 4.75 -6.58
CA VAL A 102 22.93 4.78 -5.55
C VAL A 102 23.39 3.35 -5.23
N PRO A 103 24.70 3.09 -5.21
CA PRO A 103 25.24 1.77 -4.84
C PRO A 103 24.81 1.38 -3.43
N ASN A 104 24.62 0.07 -3.20
CA ASN A 104 24.17 -0.50 -1.93
C ASN A 104 22.77 -0.04 -1.47
N THR A 105 21.94 0.49 -2.37
CA THR A 105 20.51 0.61 -2.10
C THR A 105 19.93 -0.79 -2.04
N ALA A 106 19.35 -1.16 -0.90
CA ALA A 106 18.68 -2.44 -0.72
C ALA A 106 17.32 -2.41 -1.42
N VAL A 107 17.05 -3.39 -2.26
CA VAL A 107 15.82 -3.54 -3.04
C VAL A 107 15.17 -4.87 -2.68
N MET A 108 13.88 -4.83 -2.45
CA MET A 108 13.01 -5.99 -2.25
C MET A 108 11.86 -5.88 -3.24
N MET A 109 11.68 -6.89 -4.08
CA MET A 109 10.57 -6.99 -5.02
C MET A 109 9.75 -8.22 -4.66
N TYR A 110 8.43 -8.12 -4.74
CA TYR A 110 7.55 -9.26 -4.51
C TYR A 110 6.25 -9.08 -5.27
N ASP A 111 5.60 -10.18 -5.58
CA ASP A 111 4.37 -10.17 -6.33
C ASP A 111 3.17 -9.96 -5.40
N LEU A 112 2.15 -9.29 -5.93
CA LEU A 112 0.87 -9.10 -5.26
C LEU A 112 -0.24 -9.47 -6.24
N PRO A 113 -1.32 -10.11 -5.77
CA PRO A 113 -2.48 -10.38 -6.61
C PRO A 113 -3.01 -9.12 -7.30
N GLU A 114 -3.37 -9.21 -8.60
CA GLU A 114 -3.85 -8.04 -9.38
C GLU A 114 -5.02 -7.31 -8.71
N ASN A 115 -5.95 -8.05 -8.11
CA ASN A 115 -7.10 -7.50 -7.40
C ASN A 115 -6.69 -6.65 -6.18
N ILE A 116 -5.67 -7.08 -5.45
CA ILE A 116 -5.11 -6.34 -4.30
C ILE A 116 -4.32 -5.14 -4.78
N THR A 117 -3.45 -5.31 -5.78
CA THR A 117 -2.65 -4.24 -6.36
C THR A 117 -3.54 -3.10 -6.88
N LEU A 118 -4.58 -3.42 -7.63
CA LEU A 118 -5.52 -2.40 -8.13
C LEU A 118 -6.30 -1.74 -6.99
N ALA A 119 -6.74 -2.48 -5.97
CA ALA A 119 -7.39 -1.89 -4.81
C ALA A 119 -6.46 -0.91 -4.08
N ILE A 120 -5.21 -1.28 -3.79
CA ILE A 120 -4.21 -0.39 -3.16
C ILE A 120 -3.96 0.85 -4.02
N SER A 121 -3.94 0.71 -5.35
CA SER A 121 -3.71 1.85 -6.26
C SER A 121 -4.73 2.98 -6.11
N ALA A 122 -5.92 2.69 -5.57
CA ALA A 122 -6.93 3.70 -5.23
C ALA A 122 -6.44 4.72 -4.19
N LEU A 123 -5.45 4.38 -3.35
CA LEU A 123 -4.83 5.33 -2.43
C LEU A 123 -4.03 6.44 -3.14
N PHE A 124 -3.54 6.14 -4.35
CA PHE A 124 -2.66 7.03 -5.10
C PHE A 124 -3.39 7.76 -6.22
N ARG A 125 -4.31 7.06 -6.90
CA ARG A 125 -4.96 7.50 -8.12
C ARG A 125 -6.48 7.56 -8.01
N GLY A 126 -7.03 7.14 -6.87
CA GLY A 126 -8.46 7.17 -6.63
C GLY A 126 -8.96 8.56 -6.28
N TYR A 127 -10.28 8.72 -6.33
CA TYR A 127 -10.96 9.87 -5.76
C TYR A 127 -11.49 9.49 -4.36
N PRO A 128 -11.40 10.40 -3.38
CA PRO A 128 -11.99 10.16 -2.07
C PRO A 128 -13.52 10.17 -2.18
N VAL A 129 -14.16 9.19 -1.54
CA VAL A 129 -15.61 9.19 -1.38
C VAL A 129 -15.95 10.14 -0.24
N GLN A 130 -16.67 11.20 -0.57
CA GLN A 130 -17.10 12.19 0.42
C GLN A 130 -18.10 11.55 1.40
N ARG A 131 -17.79 11.65 2.69
CA ARG A 131 -18.67 11.23 3.77
C ARG A 131 -19.54 12.40 4.21
N SER A 132 -20.85 12.24 4.17
CA SER A 132 -21.83 13.27 4.57
C SER A 132 -22.93 12.75 5.50
N ASP A 133 -22.88 11.47 5.87
CA ASP A 133 -23.80 10.82 6.79
C ASP A 133 -23.43 11.00 8.27
N ASN A 134 -24.29 10.50 9.14
CA ASN A 134 -24.10 10.38 10.58
C ASN A 134 -24.02 8.92 11.04
N TYR A 135 -23.65 8.00 10.15
CA TYR A 135 -23.54 6.58 10.50
C TYR A 135 -22.43 6.36 11.52
N ASP A 136 -22.58 5.34 12.37
CA ASP A 136 -21.43 4.80 13.09
C ASP A 136 -20.47 4.07 12.13
N ALA A 137 -19.30 3.66 12.64
CA ALA A 137 -18.28 3.05 11.80
C ALA A 137 -18.74 1.74 11.13
N VAL A 138 -19.50 0.89 11.84
CA VAL A 138 -19.99 -0.40 11.30
C VAL A 138 -21.03 -0.16 10.22
N ALA A 139 -22.00 0.72 10.48
CA ALA A 139 -23.05 1.09 9.53
C ALA A 139 -22.46 1.77 8.29
N TYR A 140 -21.49 2.67 8.46
CA TYR A 140 -20.81 3.32 7.34
C TYR A 140 -20.02 2.31 6.50
N PHE A 141 -19.29 1.37 7.13
CA PHE A 141 -18.57 0.33 6.41
C PHE A 141 -19.51 -0.55 5.56
N ASN A 142 -20.64 -0.98 6.13
CA ASN A 142 -21.65 -1.73 5.39
C ASN A 142 -22.19 -0.95 4.21
N TYR A 143 -22.59 0.31 4.45
CA TYR A 143 -23.09 1.20 3.42
C TYR A 143 -22.09 1.40 2.28
N ILE A 144 -20.84 1.75 2.58
CA ILE A 144 -19.84 2.01 1.55
C ILE A 144 -19.46 0.73 0.79
N TYR A 145 -19.41 -0.41 1.47
CA TYR A 145 -19.17 -1.70 0.85
C TYR A 145 -20.29 -2.09 -0.12
N GLU A 146 -21.55 -1.99 0.32
CA GLU A 146 -22.72 -2.24 -0.54
C GLU A 146 -22.77 -1.28 -1.73
N TRP A 147 -22.41 -0.01 -1.51
CA TRP A 147 -22.28 0.96 -2.58
C TRP A 147 -21.24 0.52 -3.61
N PHE A 148 -20.03 0.13 -3.17
CA PHE A 148 -19.01 -0.40 -4.06
C PHE A 148 -19.44 -1.68 -4.79
N ASP A 149 -20.17 -2.58 -4.14
CA ASP A 149 -20.72 -3.78 -4.77
C ASP A 149 -21.73 -3.45 -5.87
N SER A 150 -22.68 -2.55 -5.58
CA SER A 150 -23.68 -2.10 -6.55
C SER A 150 -23.04 -1.45 -7.77
N GLN A 151 -21.94 -0.72 -7.55
CA GLN A 151 -21.23 0.03 -8.57
C GLN A 151 -20.11 -0.80 -9.25
N LYS A 152 -19.85 -2.03 -8.79
CA LYS A 152 -18.70 -2.85 -9.22
C LYS A 152 -17.38 -2.06 -9.18
N SER A 153 -17.20 -1.26 -8.15
CA SER A 153 -16.05 -0.38 -7.98
C SER A 153 -14.82 -1.14 -7.49
N THR A 154 -13.64 -0.67 -7.86
CA THR A 154 -12.37 -1.05 -7.23
C THR A 154 -11.93 0.07 -6.31
N ALA A 155 -11.68 -0.25 -5.04
CA ALA A 155 -11.52 0.73 -3.97
C ALA A 155 -10.62 0.23 -2.84
N CYS A 156 -10.10 1.19 -2.08
CA CYS A 156 -9.42 0.98 -0.80
C CYS A 156 -10.22 1.69 0.29
N ILE A 157 -10.47 1.01 1.40
CA ILE A 157 -11.11 1.56 2.58
C ILE A 157 -10.05 1.62 3.68
N ILE A 158 -9.78 2.82 4.19
CA ILE A 158 -8.84 3.08 5.27
C ILE A 158 -9.66 3.14 6.57
N ILE A 159 -9.30 2.29 7.52
CA ILE A 159 -9.92 2.21 8.85
C ILE A 159 -8.86 2.59 9.87
N THR A 160 -9.11 3.63 10.64
CA THR A 160 -8.21 4.08 11.72
C THR A 160 -8.91 3.92 13.05
N ALA A 161 -8.42 2.98 13.88
CA ALA A 161 -8.94 2.73 15.21
C ALA A 161 -8.21 3.62 16.24
N PRO A 162 -8.88 4.58 16.90
CA PRO A 162 -8.22 5.48 17.85
C PRO A 162 -7.74 4.78 19.14
N SER A 163 -8.36 3.67 19.55
CA SER A 163 -8.05 2.99 20.82
C SER A 163 -6.61 2.49 20.92
N ASP A 164 -6.08 1.94 19.83
CA ASP A 164 -4.71 1.43 19.70
C ASP A 164 -3.91 2.17 18.62
N SER A 165 -4.51 3.19 18.02
CA SER A 165 -3.95 3.90 16.86
C SER A 165 -3.63 2.96 15.70
N SER A 166 -4.36 1.85 15.52
CA SER A 166 -4.14 0.92 14.41
C SER A 166 -4.75 1.43 13.10
N THR A 167 -4.14 1.06 11.98
CA THR A 167 -4.64 1.32 10.63
C THR A 167 -4.84 -0.02 9.91
N CYS A 168 -6.05 -0.22 9.42
CA CYS A 168 -6.40 -1.35 8.57
C CYS A 168 -6.84 -0.85 7.20
N LEU A 169 -6.35 -1.49 6.14
CA LEU A 169 -6.74 -1.23 4.76
C LEU A 169 -7.61 -2.38 4.28
N ALA A 170 -8.88 -2.14 4.01
CA ALA A 170 -9.76 -3.11 3.38
C ALA A 170 -9.81 -2.87 1.86
N TYR A 171 -9.68 -3.96 1.11
CA TYR A 171 -9.53 -3.97 -0.33
C TYR A 171 -10.82 -4.48 -0.98
N VAL A 172 -11.31 -3.70 -1.94
CA VAL A 172 -12.49 -4.05 -2.74
C VAL A 172 -12.10 -4.04 -4.21
N TYR A 173 -12.36 -5.13 -4.93
CA TYR A 173 -12.10 -5.27 -6.35
C TYR A 173 -13.39 -5.63 -7.09
N LYS A 174 -13.78 -4.80 -8.06
CA LYS A 174 -15.03 -4.96 -8.83
C LYS A 174 -16.27 -5.23 -7.95
N GLY A 175 -16.34 -4.54 -6.81
CA GLY A 175 -17.43 -4.65 -5.84
C GLY A 175 -17.31 -5.81 -4.84
N GLN A 176 -16.26 -6.63 -4.94
CA GLN A 176 -16.06 -7.76 -4.05
C GLN A 176 -14.93 -7.48 -3.06
N PHE A 177 -15.14 -7.84 -1.79
CA PHE A 177 -14.06 -7.85 -0.81
C PHE A 177 -12.99 -8.85 -1.23
N CYS A 178 -11.74 -8.39 -1.33
CA CYS A 178 -10.61 -9.25 -1.71
C CYS A 178 -9.54 -9.39 -0.63
N GLY A 179 -9.62 -8.59 0.43
CA GLY A 179 -8.78 -8.77 1.62
C GLY A 179 -8.74 -7.53 2.50
N ALA A 180 -8.09 -7.65 3.64
CA ALA A 180 -7.77 -6.57 4.54
C ALA A 180 -6.35 -6.72 5.07
N PHE A 181 -5.67 -5.60 5.27
CA PHE A 181 -4.30 -5.55 5.77
C PHE A 181 -4.22 -4.65 7.00
N CYS A 182 -3.84 -5.22 8.14
CA CYS A 182 -3.52 -4.46 9.35
C CYS A 182 -2.04 -4.09 9.37
N VAL A 183 -1.77 -2.79 9.34
CA VAL A 183 -0.41 -2.26 9.18
C VAL A 183 0.45 -2.58 10.40
N GLU A 184 -0.10 -2.49 11.61
CA GLU A 184 0.65 -2.66 12.85
C GLU A 184 1.03 -4.12 13.09
N ASP A 185 0.13 -5.05 12.76
CA ASP A 185 0.35 -6.49 12.91
C ASP A 185 1.06 -7.11 11.70
N GLN A 186 1.21 -6.34 10.61
CA GLN A 186 1.66 -6.83 9.30
C GLN A 186 0.87 -8.07 8.84
N GLN A 187 -0.43 -8.13 9.15
CA GLN A 187 -1.28 -9.28 8.86
C GLN A 187 -2.25 -8.98 7.73
N PHE A 188 -2.23 -9.86 6.73
CA PHE A 188 -3.24 -9.92 5.68
C PHE A 188 -4.33 -10.93 6.04
N LYS A 189 -5.60 -10.54 5.87
CA LYS A 189 -6.79 -11.36 6.12
C LYS A 189 -7.67 -11.35 4.88
N THR A 190 -8.18 -12.49 4.47
CA THR A 190 -9.12 -12.60 3.34
C THR A 190 -10.58 -12.55 3.76
N ASP A 191 -10.84 -12.62 5.07
CA ASP A 191 -12.18 -12.63 5.64
C ASP A 191 -12.67 -11.19 5.91
N LYS A 192 -13.87 -10.88 5.44
CA LYS A 192 -14.53 -9.59 5.68
C LYS A 192 -15.00 -9.47 7.13
N ASP A 193 -15.33 -10.59 7.78
CA ASP A 193 -15.83 -10.58 9.17
C ASP A 193 -14.80 -10.03 10.15
N PHE A 194 -13.51 -10.20 9.85
CA PHE A 194 -12.41 -9.55 10.55
C PHE A 194 -12.58 -8.02 10.65
N VAL A 195 -13.01 -7.36 9.56
CA VAL A 195 -13.23 -5.91 9.56
C VAL A 195 -14.40 -5.54 10.48
N HIS A 196 -15.47 -6.34 10.48
CA HIS A 196 -16.59 -6.13 11.40
C HIS A 196 -16.18 -6.30 12.86
N GLU A 197 -15.35 -7.29 13.19
CA GLU A 197 -14.82 -7.49 14.53
C GLU A 197 -13.98 -6.29 14.99
N LEU A 198 -13.11 -5.77 14.11
CA LEU A 198 -12.31 -4.57 14.36
C LEU A 198 -13.20 -3.36 14.71
N LEU A 199 -14.22 -3.10 13.89
CA LEU A 199 -15.12 -1.95 14.07
C LEU A 199 -16.05 -2.10 15.28
N ARG A 200 -16.42 -3.32 15.67
CA ARG A 200 -17.16 -3.56 16.93
C ARG A 200 -16.29 -3.33 18.16
N ARG A 201 -15.00 -3.67 18.08
CA ARG A 201 -14.03 -3.44 19.16
C ARG A 201 -13.73 -1.95 19.34
N ASP A 202 -13.72 -1.19 18.24
CA ASP A 202 -13.51 0.26 18.27
C ASP A 202 -14.62 1.02 17.52
N PRO A 203 -15.76 1.29 18.19
CA PRO A 203 -16.87 2.03 17.58
C PRO A 203 -16.53 3.47 17.19
N ALA A 204 -15.43 4.03 17.71
CA ALA A 204 -14.94 5.36 17.38
C ALA A 204 -13.98 5.34 16.18
N ALA A 205 -13.80 4.20 15.51
CA ALA A 205 -12.97 4.09 14.33
C ALA A 205 -13.41 5.07 13.23
N HIS A 206 -12.43 5.75 12.66
CA HIS A 206 -12.63 6.61 11.50
C HIS A 206 -12.47 5.78 10.23
N ILE A 207 -13.36 5.99 9.27
CA ILE A 207 -13.35 5.27 8.00
C ILE A 207 -13.34 6.28 6.86
N GLU A 208 -12.37 6.09 5.97
CA GLU A 208 -12.23 6.82 4.72
C GLU A 208 -12.22 5.81 3.59
N ALA A 209 -12.74 6.20 2.42
CA ALA A 209 -12.75 5.33 1.27
C ALA A 209 -12.26 6.09 0.03
N THR A 210 -11.44 5.43 -0.77
CA THR A 210 -11.00 5.93 -2.07
C THR A 210 -11.34 4.91 -3.14
N ALA A 211 -11.84 5.38 -4.28
CA ALA A 211 -12.24 4.51 -5.38
C ALA A 211 -11.50 4.90 -6.66
N LEU A 212 -11.15 3.90 -7.47
CA LEU A 212 -10.66 4.15 -8.81
C LEU A 212 -11.77 4.69 -9.71
N PRO A 213 -11.44 5.54 -10.69
CA PRO A 213 -12.34 5.85 -11.80
C PRO A 213 -12.78 4.57 -12.51
N ARG A 214 -14.00 4.58 -13.04
CA ARG A 214 -14.46 3.51 -13.93
C ARG A 214 -13.74 3.63 -15.27
N GLU A 215 -13.35 2.50 -15.83
CA GLU A 215 -12.93 2.38 -17.23
C GLU A 215 -14.13 2.61 -18.18
#